data_AF-A0A9D6LYB5-F1
#
_entry.id   AF-A0A9D6LYB5-F1
#
_cell.length_a   1.000
_cell.length_b   1.000
_cell.length_c   1.000
_cell.angle_alpha   90.00
_cell.angle_beta   90.00
_cell.angle_gamma   90.00
#
_symmetry.space_group_name_H-M   'P 1'
#
loop_
_entity.id
_entity.type
_entity.pdbx_description
1 polymer ?
#
loop_
_entity_poly.entity_id
_entity_poly.type
_entity_poly.pdbx_seq_one_letter_code
_entity_poly.pdbx_strand_id
1 'polypeptide(L)'
;MKNELNQDTVVFFENQFVPLREARVGILTHALHYGTGVFEGIRGYWDGDRQELFLVRPLDHYLRWKANCKILRIDLPPAASELCDLTAELIKRNEFRTDLYIRPLAYKCSQRIGVNPDEKDAFAIVALPFGDYLDSSRGLHAGVVSW
;
A
#
# COMPACT_ATOMS: atom_id res chain seq x y z
N MET A 1 9.77 5.87 16.57
CA MET A 1 9.12 5.13 15.48
C MET A 1 9.26 3.64 15.75
N LYS A 2 8.33 3.05 16.50
CA LYS A 2 8.23 1.59 16.70
C LYS A 2 6.76 1.21 16.51
N ASN A 3 6.31 1.24 15.26
CA ASN A 3 5.04 0.62 14.88
C ASN A 3 5.38 -0.74 14.27
N GLU A 4 5.78 -1.69 15.12
CA GLU A 4 5.71 -3.09 14.71
C GLU A 4 4.23 -3.44 14.61
N LEU A 5 3.77 -3.68 13.39
CA LEU A 5 2.41 -4.17 13.16
C LEU A 5 2.23 -5.52 13.82
N ASN A 6 1.06 -5.70 14.45
CA ASN A 6 0.64 -6.99 14.94
C ASN A 6 0.66 -8.01 13.77
N GLN A 7 1.23 -9.19 14.00
CA GLN A 7 1.26 -10.26 13.00
C GLN A 7 -0.14 -10.81 12.67
N ASP A 8 -1.12 -10.57 13.53
CA ASP A 8 -2.55 -10.84 13.30
C ASP A 8 -3.26 -9.73 12.51
N THR A 9 -2.62 -8.59 12.23
CA THR A 9 -3.22 -7.55 11.39
C THR A 9 -3.61 -8.15 10.04
N VAL A 10 -4.86 -7.98 9.65
CA VAL A 10 -5.39 -8.46 8.39
C VAL A 10 -4.87 -7.54 7.27
N VAL A 11 -4.34 -8.15 6.21
CA VAL A 11 -3.89 -7.50 4.97
C VAL A 11 -4.61 -8.12 3.78
N PHE A 12 -4.67 -7.41 2.66
CA PHE A 12 -5.11 -8.00 1.40
C PHE A 12 -3.89 -8.47 0.61
N PHE A 13 -3.80 -9.78 0.35
CA PHE A 13 -2.67 -10.41 -0.34
C PHE A 13 -3.16 -11.64 -1.11
N GLU A 14 -2.63 -11.88 -2.31
CA GLU A 14 -3.03 -13.02 -3.17
C GLU A 14 -4.54 -13.17 -3.36
N ASN A 15 -5.23 -12.03 -3.55
CA ASN A 15 -6.68 -11.93 -3.72
C ASN A 15 -7.51 -12.34 -2.49
N GLN A 16 -6.91 -12.35 -1.30
CA GLN A 16 -7.56 -12.76 -0.06
C GLN A 16 -7.23 -11.82 1.11
N PHE A 17 -8.08 -11.82 2.13
CA PHE A 17 -7.79 -11.20 3.42
C PHE A 17 -7.08 -12.22 4.31
N VAL A 18 -5.82 -11.97 4.65
CA VAL A 18 -4.98 -12.90 5.43
C VAL A 18 -4.29 -12.17 6.57
N PRO A 19 -3.94 -12.83 7.68
CA PRO A 19 -3.04 -12.28 8.68
C PRO A 19 -1.68 -11.89 8.07
N LEU A 20 -1.07 -10.81 8.55
CA LEU A 20 0.21 -10.30 8.04
C LEU A 20 1.32 -11.37 8.04
N ARG A 21 1.35 -12.26 9.04
CA ARG A 21 2.32 -13.39 9.09
C ARG A 21 2.27 -14.34 7.89
N GLU A 22 1.15 -14.41 7.20
CA GLU A 22 0.89 -15.31 6.06
C GLU A 22 1.17 -14.61 4.72
N ALA A 23 1.21 -13.27 4.69
CA ALA A 23 1.55 -12.49 3.49
C ALA A 23 3.06 -12.51 3.23
N ARG A 24 3.54 -13.55 2.53
CA ARG A 24 4.97 -13.78 2.26
C ARG A 24 5.26 -13.79 0.77
N VAL A 25 6.38 -13.17 0.38
CA VAL A 25 6.94 -13.27 -0.97
C VAL A 25 8.21 -14.12 -0.97
N GLY A 26 8.46 -14.83 -2.08
CA GLY A 26 9.70 -15.59 -2.24
C GLY A 26 10.89 -14.67 -2.46
N ILE A 27 12.08 -15.06 -1.98
CA ILE A 27 13.32 -14.28 -2.16
C ILE A 27 13.65 -14.07 -3.65
N LEU A 28 13.16 -14.93 -4.54
CA LEU A 28 13.36 -14.84 -5.99
C LEU A 28 12.31 -13.97 -6.71
N THR A 29 11.38 -13.33 -6.00
CA THR A 29 10.37 -12.45 -6.60
C THR A 29 11.02 -11.34 -7.41
N HIS A 30 10.68 -11.26 -8.71
CA HIS A 30 11.30 -10.37 -9.70
C HIS A 30 11.42 -8.91 -9.21
N ALA A 31 10.37 -8.36 -8.62
CA ALA A 31 10.36 -7.00 -8.11
C ALA A 31 11.42 -6.70 -7.03
N LEU A 32 11.84 -7.70 -6.25
CA LEU A 32 12.89 -7.54 -5.24
C LEU A 32 14.29 -7.37 -5.87
N HIS A 33 14.48 -7.87 -7.10
CA HIS A 33 15.77 -7.85 -7.80
C HIS A 33 15.88 -6.71 -8.82
N TYR A 34 14.76 -6.32 -9.44
CA TYR A 34 14.76 -5.42 -10.60
C TYR A 34 13.94 -4.14 -10.39
N GLY A 35 13.44 -3.89 -9.17
CA GLY A 35 12.70 -2.66 -8.86
C GLY A 35 11.35 -2.53 -9.58
N THR A 36 10.81 -3.63 -10.12
CA THR A 36 9.57 -3.65 -10.89
C THR A 36 8.33 -3.68 -9.98
N GLY A 37 8.16 -2.62 -9.19
CA GLY A 37 7.03 -2.44 -8.29
C GLY A 37 6.55 -0.99 -8.25
N VAL A 38 5.26 -0.81 -8.01
CA VAL A 38 4.60 0.49 -7.87
C VAL A 38 3.80 0.48 -6.58
N PHE A 39 4.00 1.49 -5.74
CA PHE A 39 3.22 1.68 -4.52
C PHE A 39 2.41 2.96 -4.58
N GLU A 40 1.49 3.09 -3.63
CA GLU A 40 0.76 4.33 -3.39
C GLU A 40 0.67 4.60 -1.87
N GLY A 41 0.24 5.81 -1.50
CA GLY A 41 0.11 6.21 -0.10
C GLY A 41 -1.18 6.97 0.14
N ILE A 42 -2.12 6.39 0.89
CA ILE A 42 -3.40 7.01 1.20
C ILE A 42 -3.48 7.25 2.71
N ARG A 43 -3.91 8.45 3.11
CA ARG A 43 -4.12 8.80 4.53
C ARG A 43 -5.56 8.55 4.94
N GLY A 44 -5.72 7.97 6.13
CA GLY A 44 -6.98 7.91 6.86
C GLY A 44 -6.87 8.67 8.16
N TYR A 45 -7.91 9.41 8.53
CA TYR A 45 -7.94 10.17 9.79
C TYR A 45 -9.10 9.70 10.65
N TRP A 46 -8.81 9.46 11.94
CA TRP A 46 -9.81 9.01 12.90
C TRP A 46 -10.47 10.20 13.57
N ASP A 47 -11.79 10.28 13.49
CA ASP A 47 -12.59 11.23 14.24
C ASP A 47 -13.14 10.54 15.49
N GLY A 48 -12.59 10.92 16.65
CA GLY A 48 -12.98 10.37 17.94
C GLY A 48 -14.39 10.75 18.39
N ASP A 49 -14.95 11.87 17.92
CA ASP A 49 -16.30 12.29 18.29
C ASP A 49 -17.34 11.52 17.49
N ARG A 50 -17.05 11.28 16.20
CA ARG A 50 -17.94 10.54 15.29
C ARG A 50 -17.76 9.03 15.38
N GLN A 51 -16.65 8.55 15.95
CA GLN A 51 -16.24 7.15 15.89
C GLN A 51 -16.13 6.64 14.45
N GLU A 52 -15.62 7.47 13.55
CA GLU A 52 -15.51 7.19 12.12
C GLU A 52 -14.08 7.43 11.61
N LEU A 53 -13.66 6.64 10.62
CA LEU A 53 -12.41 6.85 9.89
C LEU A 53 -12.69 7.41 8.49
N PHE A 54 -12.06 8.52 8.16
CA PHE A 54 -12.18 9.18 6.86
C PHE A 54 -10.95 8.95 6.00
N LEU A 55 -11.12 8.29 4.85
CA LEU A 55 -10.08 8.19 3.83
C LEU A 55 -10.04 9.44 2.96
N VAL A 56 -8.85 10.01 2.77
CA VAL A 56 -8.70 11.22 1.95
C VAL A 56 -8.56 10.83 0.49
N ARG A 57 -9.62 11.13 -0.29
CA ARG A 57 -9.66 11.00 -1.76
C ARG A 57 -9.14 9.64 -2.29
N PRO A 58 -9.55 8.49 -1.73
CA PRO A 58 -8.98 7.20 -2.09
C PRO A 58 -9.10 6.87 -3.58
N LEU A 59 -10.19 7.30 -4.24
CA LEU A 59 -10.41 7.10 -5.67
C LEU A 59 -9.31 7.73 -6.52
N ASP A 60 -8.89 8.95 -6.20
CA ASP A 60 -7.85 9.67 -6.95
C ASP A 60 -6.48 9.00 -6.79
N HIS A 61 -6.19 8.50 -5.59
CA HIS A 61 -4.99 7.70 -5.34
C HIS A 61 -5.01 6.40 -6.14
N TYR A 62 -6.13 5.69 -6.19
CA TYR A 62 -6.23 4.45 -6.96
C TYR A 62 -6.17 4.65 -8.47
N LEU A 63 -6.72 5.77 -8.98
CA LEU A 63 -6.54 6.17 -10.37
C LEU A 63 -5.07 6.46 -10.69
N ARG A 64 -4.37 7.21 -9.83
CA ARG A 64 -2.92 7.47 -9.96
C ARG A 64 -2.10 6.17 -9.91
N TRP A 65 -2.40 5.29 -8.96
CA TRP A 65 -1.71 4.02 -8.81
C TRP A 65 -1.86 3.14 -10.06
N LYS A 66 -3.08 3.00 -10.59
CA LYS A 66 -3.33 2.28 -11.85
C LYS A 66 -2.58 2.90 -13.03
N ALA A 67 -2.53 4.24 -13.13
CA ALA A 67 -1.77 4.91 -14.17
C ALA A 67 -0.26 4.60 -14.06
N ASN A 68 0.29 4.62 -12.85
CA ASN A 68 1.69 4.28 -12.60
C ASN A 68 1.99 2.78 -12.87
N CYS A 69 1.07 1.87 -12.52
CA CYS A 69 1.20 0.45 -12.85
C CYS A 69 1.37 0.21 -14.37
N LYS A 70 0.63 0.96 -15.20
CA LYS A 70 0.75 0.87 -16.67
C LYS A 70 2.14 1.24 -17.19
N ILE A 71 2.84 2.17 -16.53
CA ILE A 71 4.22 2.56 -16.91
C ILE A 71 5.16 1.36 -16.82
N LEU A 72 4.97 0.50 -15.81
CA LEU A 72 5.74 -0.73 -15.61
C LEU A 72 5.07 -1.98 -16.21
N ARG A 73 4.04 -1.81 -17.05
CA ARG A 73 3.27 -2.91 -17.65
C ARG A 73 2.73 -3.91 -16.61
N ILE A 74 2.35 -3.41 -15.45
CA ILE A 74 1.69 -4.20 -14.40
C ILE A 74 0.19 -4.11 -14.65
N ASP A 75 -0.45 -5.25 -14.90
CA ASP A 75 -1.91 -5.32 -14.94
C ASP A 75 -2.49 -5.36 -13.53
N LEU A 76 -3.53 -4.56 -13.31
CA LEU A 76 -4.23 -4.48 -12.03
C LEU A 76 -5.73 -4.56 -12.34
N PRO A 77 -6.33 -5.77 -12.34
CA PRO A 77 -7.67 -5.97 -12.86
C PRO A 77 -8.78 -5.15 -12.17
N PRO A 78 -8.85 -5.07 -10.82
CA PRO A 78 -9.94 -4.36 -10.15
C PRO A 78 -10.01 -2.88 -10.54
N ALA A 79 -11.22 -2.36 -10.74
CA ALA A 79 -11.46 -0.94 -10.96
C ALA A 79 -11.02 -0.11 -9.74
N ALA A 80 -10.75 1.18 -9.96
CA ALA A 80 -10.33 2.07 -8.87
C ALA A 80 -11.39 2.18 -7.75
N SER A 81 -12.68 2.10 -8.10
CA SER A 81 -13.79 2.03 -7.15
C SER A 81 -13.78 0.74 -6.34
N GLU A 82 -13.56 -0.42 -6.98
CA GLU A 82 -13.48 -1.72 -6.30
C GLU A 82 -12.29 -1.76 -5.33
N LEU A 83 -11.17 -1.11 -5.67
CA LEU A 83 -10.03 -0.95 -4.77
C LEU A 83 -10.36 -0.06 -3.57
N CYS A 84 -11.21 0.97 -3.74
CA CYS A 84 -11.72 1.76 -2.61
C CYS A 84 -12.53 0.89 -1.65
N ASP A 85 -13.47 0.10 -2.18
CA ASP A 85 -14.34 -0.77 -1.40
C ASP A 85 -13.52 -1.84 -0.66
N LEU A 86 -12.56 -2.45 -1.35
CA LEU A 86 -11.63 -3.42 -0.79
C LEU A 86 -10.80 -2.83 0.36
N THR A 87 -10.38 -1.58 0.22
CA THR A 87 -9.63 -0.86 1.26
C THR A 87 -10.50 -0.55 2.47
N ALA A 88 -11.74 -0.11 2.23
CA ALA A 88 -12.69 0.17 3.30
C ALA A 88 -13.01 -1.11 4.09
N GLU A 89 -13.20 -2.23 3.40
CA GLU A 89 -13.39 -3.55 4.02
C GLU A 89 -12.16 -3.99 4.81
N LEU A 90 -10.95 -3.82 4.26
CA LEU A 90 -9.71 -4.12 4.96
C LEU A 90 -9.59 -3.38 6.30
N ILE A 91 -9.93 -2.09 6.29
CA ILE A 91 -9.87 -1.24 7.47
C ILE A 91 -10.90 -1.68 8.50
N LYS A 92 -12.14 -1.97 8.09
CA LYS A 92 -13.20 -2.45 8.98
C LYS A 92 -12.80 -3.73 9.72
N ARG A 93 -12.17 -4.68 9.02
CA ARG A 93 -11.69 -5.95 9.61
C ARG A 93 -10.64 -5.78 10.70
N ASN A 94 -9.90 -4.68 10.67
CA ASN A 94 -8.85 -4.41 11.65
C ASN A 94 -9.29 -3.48 12.79
N GLU A 95 -10.49 -2.91 12.72
CA GLU A 95 -11.10 -2.08 13.77
C GLU A 95 -10.20 -0.93 14.28
N PHE A 96 -9.39 -0.34 13.40
CA PHE A 96 -8.49 0.73 13.78
C PHE A 96 -9.25 1.97 14.27
N ARG A 97 -8.78 2.56 15.38
CA ARG A 97 -9.33 3.79 15.98
C ARG A 97 -8.25 4.88 16.11
N THR A 98 -7.40 4.96 15.10
CA THR A 98 -6.27 5.89 15.01
C THR A 98 -6.12 6.35 13.58
N ASP A 99 -5.33 7.41 13.37
CA ASP A 99 -4.90 7.79 12.03
C ASP A 99 -4.14 6.64 11.36
N LEU A 100 -4.39 6.48 10.07
CA LEU A 100 -3.89 5.38 9.26
C LEU A 100 -3.06 5.88 8.08
N TYR A 101 -2.14 5.02 7.68
CA TYR A 101 -1.53 5.05 6.36
C TYR A 101 -1.86 3.73 5.66
N ILE A 102 -2.38 3.83 4.44
CA ILE A 102 -2.69 2.68 3.59
C ILE A 102 -1.64 2.64 2.49
N ARG A 103 -1.04 1.46 2.31
CA ARG A 103 0.01 1.15 1.35
C ARG A 103 -0.47 0.08 0.37
N PRO A 104 -1.10 0.48 -0.75
CA PRO A 104 -1.22 -0.38 -1.92
C PRO A 104 0.16 -0.60 -2.53
N LEU A 105 0.47 -1.84 -2.93
CA LEU A 105 1.71 -2.25 -3.57
C LEU A 105 1.42 -3.25 -4.69
N ALA A 106 1.85 -2.96 -5.92
CA ALA A 106 1.69 -3.81 -7.09
C ALA A 106 3.07 -4.10 -7.67
N TYR A 107 3.30 -5.32 -8.13
CA TYR A 107 4.65 -5.78 -8.44
C TYR A 107 4.67 -7.00 -9.37
N LYS A 108 5.77 -7.16 -10.12
CA LYS A 108 6.06 -8.40 -10.84
C LYS A 108 6.42 -9.51 -9.85
N CYS A 109 5.57 -10.54 -9.75
CA CYS A 109 5.59 -11.53 -8.68
C CYS A 109 6.30 -12.85 -9.05
N SER A 110 6.61 -13.07 -10.33
CA SER A 110 7.34 -14.25 -10.79
C SER A 110 8.63 -14.50 -9.99
N GLN A 111 8.88 -15.75 -9.61
CA GLN A 111 10.06 -16.14 -8.84
C GLN A 111 11.16 -16.68 -9.76
N ARG A 112 12.02 -15.80 -10.29
CA ARG A 112 13.13 -16.16 -11.19
C ARG A 112 14.16 -15.04 -11.33
N ILE A 113 15.33 -15.36 -11.89
CA ILE A 113 16.36 -14.40 -12.30
C ILE A 113 16.30 -14.19 -13.83
N GLY A 114 16.44 -12.95 -14.28
CA GLY A 114 16.44 -12.53 -15.69
C GLY A 114 15.49 -11.35 -15.94
N VAL A 115 15.85 -10.44 -16.83
CA VAL A 115 15.28 -9.08 -16.94
C VAL A 115 13.98 -8.94 -17.74
N ASN A 116 13.36 -10.03 -18.21
CA ASN A 116 12.15 -9.94 -19.02
C ASN A 116 11.01 -9.26 -18.22
N PRO A 117 10.40 -8.17 -18.72
CA PRO A 117 9.33 -7.44 -18.03
C PRO A 117 7.95 -8.09 -18.18
N ASP A 118 7.75 -9.02 -19.11
CA ASP A 118 6.45 -9.67 -19.36
C ASP A 118 6.20 -10.82 -18.36
N GLU A 119 6.21 -10.46 -17.08
CA GLU A 119 6.05 -11.36 -15.94
C GLU A 119 4.65 -11.30 -15.32
N LYS A 120 4.35 -12.27 -14.44
CA LYS A 120 3.11 -12.30 -13.66
C LYS A 120 3.03 -11.10 -12.71
N ASP A 121 1.83 -10.56 -12.58
CA ASP A 121 1.51 -9.44 -11.71
C ASP A 121 0.85 -9.91 -10.42
N ALA A 122 1.11 -9.20 -9.33
CA ALA A 122 0.37 -9.31 -8.09
C ALA A 122 0.25 -7.95 -7.42
N PHE A 123 -0.65 -7.84 -6.45
CA PHE A 123 -0.73 -6.68 -5.57
C PHE A 123 -1.11 -7.08 -4.15
N ALA A 124 -0.86 -6.15 -3.24
CA ALA A 124 -1.22 -6.23 -1.83
C ALA A 124 -1.70 -4.87 -1.34
N ILE A 125 -2.54 -4.86 -0.30
CA ILE A 125 -2.95 -3.65 0.40
C ILE A 125 -2.76 -3.86 1.89
N VAL A 126 -2.00 -2.95 2.52
CA VAL A 126 -1.74 -2.95 3.96
C VAL A 126 -2.21 -1.63 4.54
N ALA A 127 -2.92 -1.66 5.66
CA ALA A 127 -3.25 -0.48 6.44
C ALA A 127 -2.54 -0.57 7.80
N LEU A 128 -1.99 0.55 8.27
CA LEU A 128 -1.26 0.59 9.53
C LEU A 128 -1.49 1.91 10.29
N PRO A 129 -1.52 1.88 11.63
CA PRO A 129 -1.49 3.09 12.45
C PRO A 129 -0.30 3.96 12.08
N PHE A 130 -0.53 5.25 11.83
CA PHE A 130 0.51 6.15 11.38
C PHE A 130 0.22 7.59 11.77
N GLY A 131 0.94 8.10 12.77
CA GLY A 131 0.87 9.49 13.19
C GLY A 131 1.63 10.43 12.25
N ASP A 132 2.21 11.48 12.82
CA ASP A 132 3.00 12.45 12.08
C ASP A 132 4.29 11.83 11.54
N TYR A 133 4.58 12.08 10.26
CA TYR A 133 5.80 11.61 9.61
C TYR A 133 7.01 12.46 10.01
N LEU A 134 6.81 13.77 10.12
CA LEU A 134 7.81 14.77 10.47
C LEU A 134 7.21 15.71 11.52
N ASP A 135 8.05 16.24 12.40
CA ASP A 135 7.63 17.25 13.38
C ASP A 135 7.13 18.50 12.65
N SER A 136 5.82 18.70 12.67
CA SER A 136 5.15 19.82 12.01
C SER A 136 5.30 21.14 12.76
N SER A 137 5.82 21.11 14.00
CA SER A 137 6.06 22.32 14.79
C SER A 137 7.31 23.09 14.37
N ARG A 138 8.16 22.48 13.52
CA ARG A 138 9.42 23.07 13.06
C ARG A 138 9.55 22.95 11.54
N GLY A 139 10.16 23.98 10.93
CA GLY A 139 10.55 23.89 9.52
C GLY A 139 11.65 22.84 9.31
N LEU A 140 11.70 22.27 8.11
CA LEU A 140 12.73 21.30 7.73
C LEU A 140 13.86 22.00 6.97
N HIS A 141 15.10 21.57 7.22
CA HIS A 141 16.23 21.93 6.37
C HIS A 141 16.31 20.94 5.20
N ALA A 142 16.04 21.40 3.98
CA ALA A 142 16.12 20.61 2.75
C ALA A 142 17.41 20.94 1.98
N GLY A 143 17.92 19.97 1.23
CA GLY A 143 19.05 20.16 0.32
C GLY A 143 18.61 20.21 -1.14
N VAL A 144 19.30 20.99 -1.96
CA VAL A 144 19.14 20.97 -3.43
C VAL A 144 20.20 20.03 -4.00
N VAL A 145 19.78 19.03 -4.77
CA VAL A 145 20.68 18.13 -5.51
C VAL A 145 20.83 18.64 -6.94
N SER A 146 22.03 18.48 -7.51
CA SER A 146 22.40 19.08 -8.81
C SER A 146 22.08 18.19 -10.01
N TRP A 147 21.37 17.10 -9.82
CA TRP A 147 20.97 16.15 -10.87
C TRP A 147 19.48 16.22 -11.13
#